data_AF-A0AAV6VJF7-F1
#
_entry.id   AF-A0AAV6VJF7-F1
#
_cell.length_a   1.000
_cell.length_b   1.000
_cell.length_c   1.000
_cell.angle_alpha   90.00
_cell.angle_beta   90.00
_cell.angle_gamma   90.00
#
_symmetry.space_group_name_H-M   'P 1'
#
loop_
_entity.id
_entity.type
_entity.pdbx_description
1 polymer ?
#
loop_
_entity_poly.entity_id
_entity_poly.type
_entity_poly.pdbx_seq_one_letter_code
_entity_poly.pdbx_strand_id
1 'polypeptide(L)'
;MRQKGDKMFVELLPRIRLGIVTNNDFQILSKKKINFKGESRSDELEELCQYMQQQPKKTICLLPTKAQTEDIKMLELIPKTVVELIAKDDIKDCMYLKNRASKKLNAYEEDNSRFAGLHKKIKVKRGKVKHLIIINFVKDASGQ
;
A
#
# COMPACT_ATOMS: atom_id res chain seq x y z
N MET A 1 14.45 11.26 18.75
CA MET A 1 14.19 11.74 17.36
C MET A 1 14.52 10.62 16.39
N ARG A 2 13.63 10.34 15.43
CA ARG A 2 13.71 9.17 14.53
C ARG A 2 14.95 9.19 13.61
N GLN A 3 15.44 10.37 13.23
CA GLN A 3 16.57 10.57 12.31
C GLN A 3 17.87 11.04 12.99
N LYS A 4 18.07 10.80 14.29
CA LYS A 4 19.18 11.39 15.09
C LYS A 4 20.58 11.20 14.50
N GLY A 5 20.82 10.13 13.73
CA GLY A 5 22.11 9.84 13.10
C GLY A 5 22.34 10.48 11.72
N ASP A 6 21.35 11.17 11.17
CA ASP A 6 21.41 11.73 9.82
C ASP A 6 21.16 13.24 9.87
N LYS A 7 22.25 14.02 10.01
CA LYS A 7 22.19 15.48 10.11
C LYS A 7 21.49 16.11 8.90
N MET A 8 21.70 15.56 7.71
CA MET A 8 21.08 16.09 6.48
C MET A 8 19.55 15.96 6.54
N PHE A 9 19.03 14.78 6.91
CA PHE A 9 17.59 14.58 7.03
C PHE A 9 16.97 15.32 8.22
N VAL A 10 17.71 15.50 9.31
CA VAL A 10 17.25 16.30 10.47
C VAL A 10 16.93 17.73 10.05
N GLU A 11 17.70 18.31 9.13
CA GLU A 11 17.48 19.67 8.64
C GLU A 11 16.49 19.75 7.47
N LEU A 12 16.49 18.74 6.58
CA LEU A 12 15.65 18.70 5.38
C LEU A 12 14.16 18.46 5.69
N LEU A 13 13.84 17.55 6.61
CA LEU A 13 12.44 17.17 6.88
C LEU A 13 11.57 18.32 7.43
N PRO A 14 12.06 19.18 8.36
CA PRO A 14 11.30 20.35 8.80
C PRO A 14 10.98 21.33 7.66
N ARG A 15 11.92 21.57 6.74
CA ARG A 15 11.70 22.46 5.59
C ARG A 15 10.60 21.92 4.67
N ILE A 16 10.67 20.63 4.33
CA ILE A 16 9.64 19.96 3.52
C ILE A 16 8.27 20.04 4.19
N ARG A 17 8.20 19.86 5.52
CA ARG A 17 6.94 19.98 6.27
C ARG A 17 6.30 21.36 6.15
N LEU A 18 7.11 22.41 6.03
CA LEU A 18 6.65 23.79 5.81
C LEU A 18 6.42 24.12 4.32
N GLY A 19 6.58 23.14 3.42
CA GLY A 19 6.46 23.35 1.97
C GLY A 19 7.65 24.05 1.33
N ILE A 20 8.77 24.20 2.05
CA ILE A 20 9.99 24.84 1.54
C ILE A 20 10.94 23.74 1.04
N VAL A 21 11.25 23.75 -0.26
CA VAL A 21 12.19 22.80 -0.87
C VAL A 21 13.25 23.57 -1.65
N THR A 22 14.51 23.47 -1.23
CA THR A 22 15.63 24.09 -1.93
C THR A 22 16.18 23.19 -3.03
N ASN A 23 16.98 23.74 -3.94
CA ASN A 23 17.70 22.95 -4.96
C ASN A 23 18.61 21.89 -4.31
N ASN A 24 19.22 22.20 -3.16
CA ASN A 24 20.04 21.24 -2.43
C ASN A 24 19.18 20.08 -1.88
N ASP A 25 18.01 20.38 -1.31
CA ASP A 25 17.07 19.36 -0.84
C ASP A 25 16.63 18.43 -1.98
N PHE A 26 16.34 19.00 -3.16
CA PHE A 26 16.01 18.23 -4.35
C PHE A 26 17.14 17.28 -4.79
N GLN A 27 18.39 17.74 -4.78
CA GLN A 27 19.53 16.89 -5.12
C GLN A 27 19.73 15.76 -4.11
N ILE A 28 19.56 16.02 -2.82
CA ILE A 28 19.64 14.99 -1.76
C ILE A 28 18.60 13.90 -1.99
N LEU A 29 17.34 14.29 -2.23
CA LEU A 29 16.25 13.35 -2.50
C LEU A 29 16.44 12.60 -3.82
N SER A 30 16.93 13.28 -4.86
CA SER A 30 17.16 12.68 -6.17
C SER A 30 18.20 11.55 -6.13
N LYS A 31 19.24 11.67 -5.28
CA LYS A 31 20.22 10.60 -5.04
C LYS A 31 19.61 9.34 -4.39
N LYS A 32 18.39 9.42 -3.86
CA LYS A 32 17.67 8.30 -3.25
C LYS A 32 16.61 7.70 -4.18
N LYS A 33 16.44 8.22 -5.40
CA LYS A 33 15.54 7.63 -6.39
C LYS A 33 16.04 6.25 -6.77
N ILE A 34 15.08 5.33 -6.94
CA ILE A 34 15.33 4.04 -7.55
C ILE A 34 15.30 4.29 -9.06
N ASN A 35 16.37 3.89 -9.75
CA ASN A 35 16.45 4.00 -11.20
C ASN A 35 16.01 2.68 -11.81
N PHE A 36 14.90 2.70 -12.53
CA PHE A 36 14.42 1.55 -13.29
C PHE A 36 15.01 1.57 -14.71
N LYS A 37 15.18 0.39 -15.32
CA LYS A 37 15.71 0.22 -16.68
C LYS A 37 14.63 -0.16 -17.69
N GLY A 38 13.49 -0.65 -17.21
CA GLY A 38 12.34 -1.03 -18.01
C GLY A 38 11.85 0.09 -18.94
N GLU A 39 11.41 -0.30 -20.12
CA GLU A 39 10.87 0.62 -21.14
C GLU A 39 9.35 0.79 -21.00
N SER A 40 8.69 -0.16 -20.34
CA SER A 40 7.26 -0.12 -20.03
C SER A 40 6.99 -0.04 -18.53
N ARG A 41 5.80 0.45 -18.17
CA ARG A 41 5.32 0.45 -16.78
C ARG A 41 5.29 -0.96 -16.17
N SER A 42 5.04 -1.99 -16.97
CA SER A 42 5.04 -3.37 -16.49
C SER A 42 6.44 -3.81 -16.05
N ASP A 43 7.45 -3.46 -16.85
CA ASP A 43 8.85 -3.78 -16.57
C ASP A 43 9.33 -3.03 -15.31
N GLU A 44 8.99 -1.74 -15.18
CA GLU A 44 9.30 -0.95 -13.98
C GLU A 44 8.66 -1.54 -12.71
N LEU A 45 7.42 -2.03 -12.80
CA LEU A 45 6.73 -2.67 -11.67
C LEU A 45 7.37 -4.00 -11.29
N GLU A 46 7.83 -4.78 -12.27
CA GLU A 46 8.55 -6.02 -12.02
C GLU A 46 9.90 -5.74 -11.34
N GLU A 47 10.68 -4.78 -11.87
CA GLU A 47 11.94 -4.33 -11.26
C GLU A 47 11.73 -3.82 -9.84
N LEU A 48 10.67 -3.03 -9.60
CA LEU A 48 10.31 -2.57 -8.26
C LEU A 48 10.02 -3.75 -7.33
N CYS A 49 9.27 -4.75 -7.78
CA CYS A 49 8.98 -5.95 -7.00
C CYS A 49 10.26 -6.73 -6.64
N GLN A 50 11.17 -6.90 -7.61
CA GLN A 50 12.47 -7.54 -7.40
C GLN A 50 13.34 -6.73 -6.42
N TYR A 51 13.43 -5.42 -6.59
CA TYR A 51 14.14 -4.52 -5.68
C TYR A 51 13.63 -4.64 -4.25
N MET A 52 12.31 -4.62 -4.07
CA MET A 52 11.67 -4.78 -2.76
C MET A 52 11.97 -6.14 -2.13
N GLN A 53 12.11 -7.22 -2.92
CA GLN A 53 12.49 -8.54 -2.40
C GLN A 53 13.92 -8.58 -1.85
N GLN A 54 14.84 -7.78 -2.39
CA GLN A 54 16.22 -7.68 -1.92
C GLN A 54 16.37 -6.88 -0.62
N GLN A 55 15.37 -6.05 -0.27
CA GLN A 55 15.43 -5.23 0.95
C GLN A 55 15.42 -6.06 2.25
N PRO A 56 15.86 -5.50 3.39
CA PRO A 56 15.70 -6.15 4.69
C PRO A 56 14.26 -6.56 5.01
N LYS A 57 14.07 -7.60 5.84
CA LYS A 57 12.73 -8.12 6.18
C LYS A 57 11.81 -7.12 6.87
N LYS A 58 12.37 -6.11 7.53
CA LYS A 58 11.63 -5.08 8.27
C LYS A 58 11.39 -3.79 7.45
N THR A 59 11.67 -3.83 6.14
CA THR A 59 11.42 -2.68 5.27
C THR A 59 9.93 -2.46 5.09
N ILE A 60 9.50 -1.20 5.22
CA ILE A 60 8.13 -0.75 4.97
C ILE A 60 8.13 -0.04 3.62
N CYS A 61 7.19 -0.39 2.75
CA CYS A 61 6.92 0.32 1.50
C CYS A 61 5.71 1.22 1.70
N LEU A 62 5.83 2.49 1.32
CA LEU A 62 4.74 3.46 1.32
C LEU A 62 4.44 3.83 -0.12
N LEU A 63 3.17 3.71 -0.50
CA LEU A 63 2.70 4.08 -1.83
C LEU A 63 1.65 5.18 -1.73
N PRO A 64 1.56 6.07 -2.73
CA PRO A 64 0.58 7.14 -2.76
C PRO A 64 -0.88 6.67 -2.73
N THR A 65 -1.22 5.60 -3.46
CA THR A 65 -2.61 5.13 -3.59
C THR A 65 -2.77 3.64 -3.40
N LYS A 66 -3.99 3.21 -3.06
CA LYS A 66 -4.39 1.80 -2.99
C LYS A 66 -4.25 1.11 -4.34
N ALA A 67 -4.65 1.74 -5.44
CA ALA A 67 -4.51 1.17 -6.77
C ALA A 67 -3.03 0.81 -7.09
N GLN A 68 -2.09 1.68 -6.71
CA GLN A 68 -0.66 1.39 -6.86
C GLN A 68 -0.18 0.24 -5.97
N THR A 69 -0.81 0.02 -4.81
CA THR A 69 -0.52 -1.18 -3.98
C THR A 69 -1.02 -2.46 -4.62
N GLU A 70 -2.10 -2.39 -5.40
CA GLU A 70 -2.66 -3.54 -6.12
C GLU A 70 -1.88 -3.86 -7.41
N ASP A 71 -1.34 -2.84 -8.08
CA ASP A 71 -0.41 -2.99 -9.22
C ASP A 71 0.85 -3.80 -8.83
N ILE A 72 1.27 -3.74 -7.56
CA ILE A 72 2.43 -4.46 -7.06
C ILE A 72 2.09 -5.94 -6.86
N LYS A 73 2.51 -6.75 -7.83
CA LYS A 73 2.31 -8.21 -7.83
C LYS A 73 3.38 -8.98 -7.04
N MET A 74 3.87 -8.41 -5.94
CA MET A 74 4.93 -9.04 -5.13
C MET A 74 4.54 -10.44 -4.63
N LEU A 75 3.25 -10.67 -4.40
CA LEU A 75 2.75 -11.98 -3.99
C LEU A 75 2.99 -13.04 -5.09
N GLU A 76 2.86 -12.68 -6.37
CA GLU A 76 3.01 -13.60 -7.50
C GLU A 76 4.43 -14.15 -7.59
N LEU A 77 5.44 -13.29 -7.35
CA LEU A 77 6.86 -13.65 -7.39
C LEU A 77 7.32 -14.67 -6.34
N ILE A 78 6.52 -14.92 -5.29
CA ILE A 78 6.86 -15.92 -4.28
C ILE A 78 6.53 -17.32 -4.83
N PRO A 79 7.48 -18.25 -4.95
CA PRO A 79 7.25 -19.58 -5.55
C PRO A 79 6.55 -20.52 -4.56
N LYS A 80 5.33 -20.16 -4.16
CA LYS A 80 4.49 -20.92 -3.23
C LYS A 80 3.02 -20.86 -3.66
N THR A 81 2.29 -21.88 -3.25
CA THR A 81 0.85 -21.98 -3.50
C THR A 81 0.10 -20.83 -2.83
N VAL A 82 -0.77 -20.17 -3.60
CA VAL A 82 -1.71 -19.18 -3.09
C VAL A 82 -2.83 -19.89 -2.36
N VAL A 83 -3.13 -19.42 -1.16
CA VAL A 83 -4.33 -19.77 -0.40
C VAL A 83 -5.26 -18.57 -0.42
N GLU A 84 -6.52 -18.80 -0.69
CA GLU A 84 -7.54 -17.76 -0.71
C GLU A 84 -8.35 -17.83 0.57
N LEU A 85 -8.40 -16.72 1.29
CA LEU A 85 -9.23 -16.54 2.48
C LEU A 85 -10.46 -15.76 2.05
N ILE A 86 -11.63 -16.38 2.21
CA ILE A 86 -12.93 -15.79 1.87
C ILE A 86 -13.65 -15.45 3.17
N ALA A 87 -13.95 -14.17 3.36
CA ALA A 87 -14.73 -13.69 4.48
C ALA A 87 -16.17 -14.23 4.40
N LYS A 88 -16.69 -14.62 5.57
CA LYS A 88 -18.10 -14.94 5.75
C LYS A 88 -18.68 -13.92 6.70
N ASP A 89 -19.43 -12.99 6.14
CA ASP A 89 -20.15 -11.98 6.91
C ASP A 89 -21.49 -12.57 7.36
N ASP A 90 -21.70 -12.61 8.67
CA ASP A 90 -22.98 -13.02 9.26
C ASP A 90 -23.58 -11.84 10.04
N ILE A 91 -24.87 -11.61 9.82
CA ILE A 91 -25.61 -10.53 10.45
C ILE A 91 -26.76 -11.15 11.22
N LYS A 92 -26.59 -11.25 12.53
CA LYS A 92 -27.59 -11.82 13.45
C LYS A 92 -28.67 -10.80 13.79
N ASP A 93 -29.41 -10.36 12.78
CA ASP A 93 -30.50 -9.39 12.94
C ASP A 93 -31.72 -9.77 12.08
N CYS A 94 -32.77 -8.97 12.15
CA CYS A 94 -33.99 -9.14 11.40
C CYS A 94 -33.74 -9.15 9.87
N MET A 95 -34.65 -9.78 9.14
CA MET A 95 -34.49 -10.06 7.71
C MET A 95 -34.32 -8.80 6.86
N TYR A 96 -34.93 -7.68 7.27
CA TYR A 96 -34.77 -6.39 6.62
C TYR A 96 -33.31 -5.90 6.66
N LEU A 97 -32.67 -5.96 7.83
CA LEU A 97 -31.29 -5.51 8.01
C LEU A 97 -30.31 -6.43 7.28
N LYS A 98 -30.56 -7.75 7.30
CA LYS A 98 -29.81 -8.72 6.48
C LYS A 98 -29.84 -8.34 5.01
N ASN A 99 -31.03 -8.14 4.44
CA ASN A 99 -31.17 -7.80 3.02
C ASN A 99 -30.51 -6.45 2.66
N ARG A 100 -30.64 -5.44 3.52
CA ARG A 100 -30.02 -4.13 3.33
C ARG A 100 -28.49 -4.23 3.36
N ALA A 101 -27.95 -5.01 4.28
CA ALA A 101 -26.52 -5.20 4.41
C ALA A 101 -25.94 -6.06 3.28
N SER A 102 -26.62 -7.12 2.83
CA SER A 102 -26.21 -7.89 1.65
C SER A 102 -26.14 -7.02 0.39
N LYS A 103 -27.12 -6.14 0.17
CA LYS A 103 -27.07 -5.18 -0.94
C LYS A 103 -25.88 -4.24 -0.86
N LYS A 104 -25.56 -3.74 0.34
CA LYS A 104 -24.38 -2.90 0.58
C LYS A 104 -23.08 -3.67 0.32
N LEU A 105 -22.95 -4.88 0.87
CA LEU A 105 -21.77 -5.74 0.68
C LEU A 105 -21.53 -6.05 -0.80
N ASN A 106 -22.58 -6.37 -1.57
CA ASN A 106 -22.44 -6.61 -3.01
C ASN A 106 -21.98 -5.37 -3.76
N ALA A 107 -22.55 -4.19 -3.46
CA ALA A 107 -22.08 -2.94 -4.05
C ALA A 107 -20.61 -2.64 -3.71
N TYR A 108 -20.10 -3.14 -2.56
CA TYR A 108 -18.70 -2.99 -2.18
C TYR A 108 -17.76 -3.96 -2.89
N GLU A 109 -18.25 -5.10 -3.40
CA GLU A 109 -17.46 -5.96 -4.27
C GLU A 109 -17.25 -5.33 -5.65
N GLU A 110 -18.20 -4.51 -6.10
CA GLU A 110 -18.11 -3.76 -7.36
C GLU A 110 -17.21 -2.52 -7.25
N ASP A 111 -17.25 -1.78 -6.13
CA ASP A 111 -16.38 -0.63 -5.85
C ASP A 111 -15.73 -0.71 -4.45
N ASN A 112 -14.48 -1.17 -4.44
CA ASN A 112 -13.66 -1.32 -3.23
C ASN A 112 -12.71 -0.12 -2.99
N SER A 113 -12.86 0.98 -3.72
CA SER A 113 -11.98 2.15 -3.65
C SER A 113 -12.13 2.93 -2.33
N ARG A 114 -13.33 2.86 -1.73
CA ARG A 114 -13.71 3.68 -0.56
C ARG A 114 -13.44 3.02 0.79
N PHE A 115 -12.95 1.78 0.82
CA PHE A 115 -12.88 1.01 2.07
C PHE A 115 -11.45 0.55 2.39
N ALA A 116 -11.06 0.75 3.65
CA ALA A 116 -9.72 0.56 4.19
C ALA A 116 -9.27 -0.91 4.31
N GLY A 117 -9.29 -1.66 3.20
CA GLY A 117 -8.74 -3.02 3.13
C GLY A 117 -9.68 -4.15 3.56
N LEU A 118 -10.99 -3.90 3.67
CA LEU A 118 -11.99 -4.94 3.97
C LEU A 118 -12.38 -5.73 2.71
N HIS A 119 -11.43 -6.45 2.13
CA HIS A 119 -11.71 -7.26 0.95
C HIS A 119 -12.33 -8.59 1.37
N LYS A 120 -13.43 -8.97 0.72
CA LYS A 120 -14.05 -10.28 0.93
C LYS A 120 -13.08 -11.43 0.66
N LYS A 121 -12.16 -11.22 -0.27
CA LYS A 121 -11.18 -12.22 -0.68
C LYS A 121 -9.76 -11.68 -0.46
N ILE A 122 -8.98 -12.42 0.31
CA ILE A 122 -7.57 -12.12 0.55
C ILE A 122 -6.73 -13.30 0.05
N LYS A 123 -5.75 -13.02 -0.81
CA LYS A 123 -4.78 -14.02 -1.29
C LYS A 123 -3.54 -13.99 -0.40
N VAL A 124 -3.14 -15.15 0.13
CA VAL A 124 -1.95 -15.29 0.98
C VAL A 124 -1.07 -16.45 0.48
N LYS A 125 0.23 -16.38 0.73
CA LYS A 125 1.16 -17.50 0.51
C LYS A 125 1.84 -17.84 1.84
N ARG A 126 1.86 -19.12 2.23
CA ARG A 126 2.39 -19.53 3.55
C ARG A 126 3.92 -19.48 3.60
N GLY A 127 4.53 -18.63 4.43
CA GLY A 127 5.99 -18.57 4.60
C GLY A 127 6.49 -17.41 5.43
N LYS A 128 7.82 -17.24 5.52
CA LYS A 128 8.44 -15.98 5.97
C LYS A 128 8.24 -14.92 4.88
N VAL A 129 7.04 -14.35 4.81
CA VAL A 129 6.69 -13.37 3.78
C VAL A 129 6.92 -11.96 4.31
N LYS A 130 7.39 -11.05 3.46
CA LYS A 130 7.26 -9.62 3.71
C LYS A 130 5.78 -9.29 3.66
N HIS A 131 5.23 -8.76 4.75
CA HIS A 131 3.82 -8.41 4.81
C HIS A 131 3.69 -7.01 4.20
N LEU A 132 2.94 -6.89 3.11
CA LEU A 132 2.53 -5.59 2.61
C LEU A 132 1.29 -5.18 3.40
N ILE A 133 1.47 -4.30 4.39
CA ILE A 133 0.36 -3.72 5.13
C ILE A 133 -0.02 -2.43 4.41
N ILE A 134 -1.18 -2.42 3.77
CA ILE A 134 -1.75 -1.22 3.16
C ILE A 134 -2.43 -0.42 4.27
N ILE A 135 -1.85 0.73 4.64
CA ILE A 135 -2.46 1.67 5.57
C ILE A 135 -3.09 2.78 4.73
N ASN A 136 -4.41 2.71 4.54
CA ASN A 136 -5.15 3.77 3.86
C ASN A 136 -5.46 4.90 4.84
N PHE A 137 -4.94 6.09 4.56
CA PHE A 137 -5.41 7.31 5.21
C PHE A 137 -6.70 7.73 4.51
N VAL A 138 -7.85 7.35 5.08
CA VAL A 138 -9.14 7.89 4.65
C VAL A 138 -9.16 9.36 5.05
N LYS A 139 -9.12 10.24 4.05
CA LYS A 139 -9.42 11.65 4.26
C LYS A 139 -10.94 11.73 4.34
N ASP A 140 -11.47 11.92 5.55
CA ASP A 140 -12.88 12.28 5.70
C ASP A 140 -13.13 13.55 4.89
N ALA A 141 -13.86 13.40 3.79
CA ALA A 141 -14.36 14.52 2.99
C ALA A 141 -15.65 15.10 3.59
N SER A 142 -15.81 15.03 4.92
CA SER A 142 -16.80 15.80 5.67
C SER A 142 -16.14 17.08 6.19
N GLY A 143 -15.79 17.96 5.27
CA GLY A 143 -15.38 19.32 5.54
C GLY A 143 -16.32 20.28 4.83
N GLN A 144 -17.43 20.59 5.53
CA GLN A 144 -18.46 21.60 5.21
C GLN A 144 -19.35 21.34 4.00
#